data_AF-A0A956E5D1-F1
#
_entry.id   AF-A0A956E5D1-F1
#
_cell.length_a   1.000
_cell.length_b   1.000
_cell.length_c   1.000
_cell.angle_alpha   90.00
_cell.angle_beta   90.00
_cell.angle_gamma   90.00
#
_symmetry.space_group_name_H-M   'P 1'
#
loop_
_entity.id
_entity.type
_entity.pdbx_description
1 polymer ?
#
loop_
_entity_poly.entity_id
_entity_poly.type
_entity_poly.pdbx_seq_one_letter_code
_entity_poly.pdbx_strand_id
1 'polypeptide(L)'
;MQHSLSRLASSLKFTALAAFASAVGLASGCSGDDQCAGIEIDGQCYAECKDDQCVEGNRCVPDVTTKVPSCVPPCGIQDDCDVGTNCVDVNFPDGRARYCVAMLGGKSGQDEACASDKDCDTRRGWQCLPSGDGKRCLHTCEAHSTCQEGELCTTGFANEDGEAVGACQPGPCTSNANCNIQPGYHCIDSECIQAECVEHSNCEGGICKTGGKDIEGETTNYCTAAPDEKRGPGEFGTACPNGTDDCAEDFRCFGRGEGDVYSYCTQFDCTQDADCATGFHCGRVRVGDAPCDDTCSGIPAASAGATCVAASDIGAGKKYECGALNLMRNICVKNEYCAACETDEDCLGEPNQICAKGPDGTKQCTVTCDPTADSCPWGAASECKIFDTDRNVPTCGHKFGACKGDGKGCEPCVDDGDCGPQGICLSSSFTGEKYCLDLSLDCSCEGFPESSVIPKSCLGGTCPKTPGGLEMFCIGFLDDPTNPVNNKCYGANSNTTFGSSPQLGCYPN
;
A
#
# COMPACT_ATOMS: atom_id res chain seq x y z
N MET A 1 8.68 21.94 94.08
CA MET A 1 9.16 23.33 94.01
C MET A 1 9.31 23.70 92.55
N GLN A 2 8.71 24.84 92.17
CA GLN A 2 8.98 25.68 90.98
C GLN A 2 8.76 25.12 89.56
N HIS A 3 7.62 25.58 89.01
CA HIS A 3 7.35 26.07 87.64
C HIS A 3 8.43 25.98 86.55
N SER A 4 8.01 25.57 85.34
CA SER A 4 7.86 26.53 84.23
C SER A 4 6.91 26.02 83.13
N LEU A 5 6.06 26.93 82.67
CA LEU A 5 5.09 26.87 81.56
C LEU A 5 5.76 27.35 80.26
N SER A 6 5.28 26.90 79.09
CA SER A 6 4.95 27.69 77.87
C SER A 6 4.58 26.77 76.69
N ARG A 7 3.29 26.67 76.31
CA ARG A 7 2.60 27.29 75.13
C ARG A 7 2.94 26.62 73.78
N LEU A 8 2.00 25.85 73.20
CA LEU A 8 0.87 26.21 72.29
C LEU A 8 1.28 26.30 70.81
N ALA A 9 0.73 25.41 69.97
CA ALA A 9 -0.06 25.78 68.79
C ALA A 9 -0.59 24.53 68.05
N SER A 10 -1.92 24.41 67.99
CA SER A 10 -2.69 23.49 67.16
C SER A 10 -2.65 23.88 65.68
N SER A 11 -2.77 22.89 64.78
CA SER A 11 -3.60 23.08 63.58
C SER A 11 -4.15 21.74 63.07
N LEU A 12 -5.48 21.63 63.08
CA LEU A 12 -6.28 20.71 62.29
C LEU A 12 -6.05 20.99 60.81
N LYS A 13 -5.96 19.95 59.97
CA LYS A 13 -6.33 20.05 58.55
C LYS A 13 -7.18 18.86 58.11
N PHE A 14 -8.19 19.22 57.34
CA PHE A 14 -9.33 18.47 56.84
C PHE A 14 -8.94 17.32 55.90
N THR A 15 -9.64 16.19 56.05
CA THR A 15 -9.73 15.12 55.06
C THR A 15 -10.73 15.52 53.97
N ALA A 16 -10.31 15.58 52.71
CA ALA A 16 -11.21 15.70 51.57
C ALA A 16 -11.22 14.37 50.79
N LEU A 17 -12.40 13.75 50.72
CA LEU A 17 -12.70 12.65 49.79
C LEU A 17 -12.81 13.26 48.38
N ALA A 18 -12.05 12.74 47.42
CA ALA A 18 -12.28 12.96 46.00
C ALA A 18 -13.02 11.74 45.42
N ALA A 19 -14.18 11.97 44.82
CA ALA A 19 -14.94 10.98 44.07
C ALA A 19 -14.49 11.00 42.61
N PHE A 20 -14.14 9.84 42.05
CA PHE A 20 -13.91 9.66 40.61
C PHE A 20 -15.26 9.59 39.89
N ALA A 21 -15.46 10.47 38.91
CA ALA A 21 -16.56 10.41 37.96
C ALA A 21 -16.02 9.97 36.60
N SER A 22 -16.42 8.77 36.17
CA SER A 22 -16.14 8.24 34.83
C SER A 22 -17.07 8.91 33.82
N ALA A 23 -16.51 9.63 32.84
CA ALA A 23 -17.29 10.20 31.74
C ALA A 23 -17.64 9.10 30.73
N VAL A 24 -18.92 8.70 30.71
CA VAL A 24 -19.50 7.84 29.67
C VAL A 24 -19.93 8.76 28.52
N GLY A 25 -19.30 8.62 27.35
CA GLY A 25 -19.72 9.28 26.12
C GLY A 25 -21.07 8.73 25.66
N LEU A 26 -22.12 9.57 25.69
CA LEU A 26 -23.44 9.23 25.18
C LEU A 26 -23.47 9.52 23.67
N ALA A 27 -23.55 8.48 22.85
CA ALA A 27 -23.85 8.60 21.43
C ALA A 27 -25.35 8.90 21.25
N SER A 28 -25.67 10.09 20.74
CA SER A 28 -27.02 10.44 20.30
C SER A 28 -27.09 10.36 18.77
N GLY A 29 -27.97 9.52 18.23
CA GLY A 29 -28.22 9.46 16.78
C GLY A 29 -28.85 10.76 16.28
N CYS A 30 -28.17 11.46 15.37
CA CYS A 30 -28.70 12.65 14.73
C CYS A 30 -29.59 12.26 13.55
N SER A 31 -30.89 12.56 13.65
CA SER A 31 -31.80 12.57 12.51
C SER A 31 -32.35 13.99 12.34
N GLY A 32 -31.65 14.82 11.58
CA GLY A 32 -32.03 16.19 11.25
C GLY A 32 -30.87 16.94 10.60
N ASP A 33 -31.17 17.88 9.69
CA ASP A 33 -30.24 18.62 8.81
C ASP A 33 -29.18 19.52 9.53
N ASP A 34 -28.91 19.29 10.81
CA ASP A 34 -27.91 20.00 11.59
C ASP A 34 -26.54 19.29 11.45
N GLN A 35 -25.62 19.92 10.74
CA GLN A 35 -24.24 19.45 10.54
C GLN A 35 -23.56 19.17 11.90
N CYS A 36 -22.83 18.04 12.00
CA CYS A 36 -22.09 17.67 13.21
C CYS A 36 -21.25 18.84 13.74
N ALA A 37 -21.33 19.12 15.04
CA ALA A 37 -20.49 20.13 15.70
C ALA A 37 -19.02 19.68 15.89
N GLY A 38 -18.63 18.55 15.30
CA GLY A 38 -17.31 17.94 15.39
C GLY A 38 -17.00 17.08 14.16
N ILE A 39 -16.36 15.93 14.35
CA ILE A 39 -15.94 15.04 13.25
C ILE A 39 -17.03 13.99 13.01
N GLU A 40 -17.55 13.91 11.79
CA GLU A 40 -18.46 12.84 11.39
C GLU A 40 -17.65 11.64 10.89
N ILE A 41 -17.86 10.48 11.50
CA ILE A 41 -17.23 9.20 11.12
C ILE A 41 -18.35 8.18 11.02
N ASP A 42 -18.56 7.61 9.83
CA ASP A 42 -19.60 6.62 9.54
C ASP A 42 -21.02 7.04 9.99
N GLY A 43 -21.35 8.33 9.80
CA GLY A 43 -22.66 8.90 10.15
C GLY A 43 -22.86 9.14 11.66
N GLN A 44 -21.82 8.97 12.48
CA GLN A 44 -21.81 9.33 13.90
C GLN A 44 -20.99 10.61 14.12
N CYS A 45 -21.57 11.57 14.83
CA CYS A 45 -20.86 12.78 15.23
C CYS A 45 -20.02 12.54 16.48
N TYR A 46 -18.72 12.76 16.38
CA TYR A 46 -17.79 12.78 17.51
C TYR A 46 -17.38 14.22 17.81
N ALA A 47 -17.17 14.54 19.09
CA ALA A 47 -16.62 15.83 19.46
C ALA A 47 -15.17 15.94 18.93
N GLU A 48 -14.82 17.11 18.40
CA GLU A 48 -13.43 17.43 18.07
C GLU A 48 -12.62 17.41 19.38
N CYS A 49 -11.69 16.47 19.51
CA CYS A 49 -10.80 16.38 20.66
C CYS A 49 -9.72 17.47 20.55
N LYS A 50 -9.50 18.18 21.66
CA LYS A 50 -8.53 19.27 21.76
C LYS A 50 -7.59 19.03 22.93
N ASP A 51 -6.34 19.46 22.79
CA ASP A 51 -5.32 19.28 23.84
C ASP A 51 -5.75 19.89 25.19
N ASP A 52 -6.52 20.98 25.18
CA ASP A 52 -7.04 21.63 26.39
C ASP A 52 -8.18 20.87 27.08
N GLN A 53 -8.72 19.85 26.42
CA GLN A 53 -9.70 18.91 26.97
C GLN A 53 -9.03 17.67 27.57
N CYS A 54 -7.74 17.46 27.29
CA CYS A 54 -6.99 16.35 27.85
C CYS A 54 -6.49 16.65 29.27
N VAL A 55 -6.27 15.59 30.05
CA VAL A 55 -5.59 15.71 31.35
C VAL A 55 -4.19 16.30 31.15
N GLU A 56 -3.73 17.12 32.08
CA GLU A 56 -2.41 17.77 32.00
C GLU A 56 -1.30 16.76 31.66
N GLY A 57 -0.59 17.02 30.56
CA GLY A 57 0.48 16.16 30.03
C GLY A 57 0.05 15.25 28.87
N ASN A 58 -1.24 14.93 28.74
CA ASN A 58 -1.76 14.15 27.62
C ASN A 58 -1.97 15.07 26.41
N ARG A 59 -2.00 14.47 25.21
CA ARG A 59 -2.36 15.17 23.98
C ARG A 59 -3.43 14.44 23.20
N CYS A 60 -4.17 15.23 22.44
CA CYS A 60 -5.14 14.71 21.51
C CYS A 60 -4.42 14.17 20.28
N VAL A 61 -4.44 12.85 20.10
CA VAL A 61 -3.87 12.19 18.92
C VAL A 61 -5.02 11.61 18.09
N PRO A 62 -5.10 11.91 16.79
CA PRO A 62 -6.03 11.22 15.91
C PRO A 62 -5.74 9.72 15.95
N ASP A 63 -6.71 8.92 16.33
CA ASP A 63 -6.60 7.48 16.15
C ASP A 63 -6.64 7.19 14.66
N VAL A 64 -5.54 6.68 14.11
CA VAL A 64 -5.41 6.35 12.69
C VAL A 64 -6.39 5.26 12.23
N THR A 65 -6.94 4.50 13.18
CA THR A 65 -7.83 3.35 12.98
C THR A 65 -9.28 3.78 12.95
N THR A 66 -9.75 4.28 14.09
CA THR A 66 -11.15 4.63 14.29
C THR A 66 -11.45 6.00 13.70
N LYS A 67 -10.42 6.76 13.35
CA LYS A 67 -10.48 8.20 13.05
C LYS A 67 -11.02 9.04 14.21
N VAL A 68 -11.30 8.42 15.36
CA VAL A 68 -11.81 9.07 16.56
C VAL A 68 -10.60 9.54 17.38
N PRO A 69 -10.35 10.86 17.46
CA PRO A 69 -9.21 11.36 18.21
C PRO A 69 -9.38 11.09 19.71
N SER A 70 -8.28 10.72 20.38
CA SER A 70 -8.27 10.38 21.81
C SER A 70 -7.11 11.02 22.56
N CYS A 71 -7.32 11.29 23.86
CA CYS A 71 -6.29 11.85 24.74
C CYS A 71 -5.33 10.76 25.20
N VAL A 72 -4.09 10.77 24.71
CA VAL A 72 -3.08 9.75 25.00
C VAL A 72 -1.97 10.29 25.91
N PRO A 73 -1.44 9.47 26.85
CA PRO A 73 -0.34 9.88 27.72
C PRO A 73 1.01 9.86 26.98
N PRO A 74 1.98 10.70 27.39
CA PRO A 74 3.33 10.68 26.84
C PRO A 74 4.10 9.45 27.33
N CYS A 75 5.13 9.04 26.59
CA CYS A 75 6.02 7.95 26.96
C CYS A 75 7.47 8.25 26.57
N GLY A 76 8.44 7.75 27.32
CA GLY A 76 9.85 7.70 26.92
C GLY A 76 10.20 6.37 26.26
N ILE A 77 9.67 5.28 26.81
CA ILE A 77 9.86 3.90 26.38
C ILE A 77 8.52 3.15 26.37
N GLN A 78 8.51 1.94 25.80
CA GLN A 78 7.30 1.11 25.73
C GLN A 78 6.72 0.76 27.10
N ASP A 79 7.57 0.58 28.13
CA ASP A 79 7.12 0.24 29.49
C ASP A 79 6.32 1.36 30.18
N ASP A 80 6.37 2.59 29.66
CA ASP A 80 5.56 3.70 30.15
C ASP A 80 4.09 3.62 29.70
N CYS A 81 3.80 2.74 28.73
CA CYS A 81 2.50 2.60 28.12
C CYS A 81 1.68 1.48 28.75
N ASP A 82 0.38 1.73 28.90
CA ASP A 82 -0.57 0.71 29.32
C ASP A 82 -0.64 -0.40 28.26
N VAL A 83 -0.86 -1.63 28.73
CA VAL A 83 -1.04 -2.81 27.88
C VAL A 83 -2.11 -2.54 26.81
N GLY A 84 -1.76 -2.75 25.54
CA GLY A 84 -2.61 -2.46 24.38
C GLY A 84 -2.33 -1.13 23.69
N THR A 85 -1.31 -0.38 24.12
CA THR A 85 -0.82 0.84 23.45
C THR A 85 0.67 0.73 23.17
N ASN A 86 1.16 1.42 22.15
CA ASN A 86 2.60 1.51 21.86
C ASN A 86 3.13 2.92 22.01
N CYS A 87 4.36 2.99 22.49
CA CYS A 87 5.12 4.23 22.54
C CYS A 87 5.63 4.60 21.15
N VAL A 88 4.86 5.42 20.43
CA VAL A 88 5.18 5.82 19.06
C VAL A 88 5.59 7.29 18.99
N ASP A 89 6.48 7.61 18.07
CA ASP A 89 6.81 9.00 17.77
C ASP A 89 5.69 9.64 16.94
N VAL A 90 5.11 10.71 17.46
CA VAL A 90 4.08 11.50 16.78
C VAL A 90 4.65 12.88 16.46
N ASN A 91 4.47 13.33 15.22
CA ASN A 91 4.85 14.67 14.77
C ASN A 91 3.67 15.63 14.93
N PHE A 92 3.82 16.61 15.81
CA PHE A 92 2.88 17.72 15.97
C PHE A 92 3.45 19.01 15.35
N PRO A 93 2.62 20.03 15.10
CA PRO A 93 3.09 21.33 14.59
C PRO A 93 4.16 22.00 15.46
N ASP A 94 4.21 21.68 16.76
CA ASP A 94 5.15 22.24 17.73
C ASP A 94 6.33 21.33 18.06
N GLY A 95 6.42 20.14 17.45
CA GLY A 95 7.57 19.25 17.58
C GLY A 95 7.22 17.77 17.50
N ARG A 96 8.26 16.93 17.52
CA ARG A 96 8.16 15.48 17.61
C ARG A 96 8.22 15.04 19.06
N ALA A 97 7.29 14.21 19.50
CA ALA A 97 7.25 13.65 20.85
C ALA A 97 6.62 12.25 20.84
N ARG A 98 6.81 11.49 21.92
CA ARG A 98 6.38 10.10 22.04
C ARG A 98 5.14 9.95 22.90
N TYR A 99 4.16 9.20 22.41
CA TYR A 99 2.87 8.97 23.08
C TYR A 99 2.43 7.51 22.98
N CYS A 100 1.65 7.07 23.96
CA CYS A 100 1.04 5.76 24.00
C CYS A 100 -0.21 5.71 23.14
N VAL A 101 -0.08 5.24 21.89
CA VAL A 101 -1.19 5.18 20.94
C VAL A 101 -1.72 3.76 20.84
N ALA A 102 -3.04 3.59 20.78
CA ALA A 102 -3.67 2.30 20.53
C ALA A 102 -3.27 1.80 19.14
N MET A 103 -2.75 0.57 19.05
CA MET A 103 -2.20 0.04 17.80
C MET A 103 -3.27 -0.64 16.93
N LEU A 104 -3.22 -0.38 15.63
CA LEU A 104 -3.59 -1.34 14.59
C LEU A 104 -2.44 -2.32 14.39
N GLY A 105 -2.68 -3.61 14.66
CA GLY A 105 -1.92 -4.70 14.04
C GLY A 105 -0.39 -4.80 14.29
N GLY A 106 0.22 -4.06 15.22
CA GLY A 106 1.64 -4.25 15.53
C GLY A 106 1.88 -4.92 16.88
N LYS A 107 2.53 -6.07 16.80
CA LYS A 107 3.17 -6.85 17.88
C LYS A 107 2.29 -7.03 19.12
N SER A 108 1.28 -7.87 18.99
CA SER A 108 0.28 -8.23 20.00
C SER A 108 0.80 -9.08 21.16
N GLY A 109 2.10 -9.36 21.21
CA GLY A 109 2.62 -10.53 21.90
C GLY A 109 2.31 -11.85 21.18
N GLN A 110 1.31 -11.92 20.27
CA GLN A 110 0.99 -13.14 19.51
C GLN A 110 2.23 -13.65 18.79
N ASP A 111 2.56 -14.90 19.08
CA ASP A 111 3.73 -15.58 18.55
C ASP A 111 5.07 -14.87 18.86
N GLU A 112 5.17 -14.02 19.88
CA GLU A 112 6.48 -13.50 20.30
C GLU A 112 7.14 -14.44 21.30
N ALA A 113 8.46 -14.60 21.21
CA ALA A 113 9.21 -15.37 22.19
C ALA A 113 9.05 -14.73 23.57
N CYS A 114 8.62 -15.52 24.56
CA CYS A 114 8.34 -15.05 25.91
C CYS A 114 9.12 -15.89 26.94
N ALA A 115 9.49 -15.28 28.05
CA ALA A 115 10.04 -15.99 29.20
C ALA A 115 8.91 -16.34 30.20
N SER A 116 7.91 -15.47 30.30
CA SER A 116 6.76 -15.60 31.20
C SER A 116 5.49 -14.93 30.71
N ASP A 117 4.36 -15.18 31.38
CA ASP A 117 3.05 -14.59 31.04
C ASP A 117 3.05 -13.06 31.12
N LYS A 118 4.01 -12.47 31.88
CA LYS A 118 4.18 -11.01 31.96
C LYS A 118 4.71 -10.38 30.68
N ASP A 119 5.32 -11.19 29.83
CA ASP A 119 5.79 -10.76 28.51
C ASP A 119 4.65 -10.78 27.48
N CYS A 120 3.45 -11.23 27.89
CA CYS A 120 2.28 -11.43 27.06
C CYS A 120 1.09 -10.57 27.53
N ASP A 121 0.16 -10.23 26.62
CA ASP A 121 -1.08 -9.51 26.95
C ASP A 121 -2.12 -10.43 27.61
N THR A 122 -1.83 -10.82 28.86
CA THR A 122 -2.70 -11.67 29.69
C THR A 122 -4.09 -11.10 29.91
N ARG A 123 -4.27 -9.77 29.83
CA ARG A 123 -5.60 -9.14 29.97
C ARG A 123 -6.51 -9.43 28.78
N ARG A 124 -5.95 -9.73 27.61
CA ARG A 124 -6.68 -10.15 26.41
C ARG A 124 -6.62 -11.65 26.16
N GLY A 125 -6.21 -12.44 27.15
CA GLY A 125 -6.19 -13.91 27.07
C GLY A 125 -4.91 -14.52 26.48
N TRP A 126 -3.86 -13.73 26.24
CA TRP A 126 -2.57 -14.22 25.76
C TRP A 126 -1.72 -14.74 26.92
N GLN A 127 -1.23 -15.98 26.82
CA GLN A 127 -0.33 -16.59 27.81
C GLN A 127 0.95 -17.07 27.15
N CYS A 128 2.04 -17.09 27.90
CA CYS A 128 3.33 -17.59 27.46
C CYS A 128 3.35 -19.12 27.48
N LEU A 129 2.98 -19.72 26.35
CA LEU A 129 2.77 -21.16 26.21
C LEU A 129 3.89 -21.82 25.39
N PRO A 130 4.21 -23.11 25.63
CA PRO A 130 5.17 -23.84 24.81
C PRO A 130 4.76 -23.90 23.32
N SER A 131 5.72 -23.68 22.43
CA SER A 131 5.63 -23.86 20.98
C SER A 131 6.86 -24.62 20.47
N GLY A 132 6.84 -25.16 19.24
CA GLY A 132 7.89 -26.06 18.73
C GLY A 132 9.32 -25.50 18.75
N ASP A 133 9.46 -24.18 18.79
CA ASP A 133 10.71 -23.40 18.78
C ASP A 133 11.02 -22.70 20.11
N GLY A 134 10.20 -22.85 21.16
CA GLY A 134 10.40 -22.17 22.44
C GLY A 134 9.11 -21.98 23.24
N LYS A 135 8.99 -20.87 23.98
CA LYS A 135 7.70 -20.41 24.50
C LYS A 135 7.29 -19.17 23.73
N ARG A 136 6.01 -19.05 23.37
CA ARG A 136 5.45 -17.90 22.66
C ARG A 136 4.16 -17.43 23.29
N CYS A 137 3.79 -16.16 23.16
CA CYS A 137 2.47 -15.76 23.62
C CYS A 137 1.40 -16.26 22.66
N LEU A 138 0.52 -17.12 23.16
CA LEU A 138 -0.59 -17.71 22.40
C LEU A 138 -1.92 -17.33 23.06
N HIS A 139 -2.97 -17.18 22.25
CA HIS A 139 -4.30 -16.90 22.77
C HIS A 139 -4.87 -18.17 23.39
N THR A 140 -5.23 -18.09 24.67
CA THR A 140 -5.87 -19.23 25.34
C THR A 140 -7.28 -19.45 24.80
N CYS A 141 -7.72 -20.70 24.81
CA CYS A 141 -9.05 -21.06 24.34
C CYS A 141 -9.64 -22.17 25.19
N GLU A 142 -10.95 -22.09 25.41
CA GLU A 142 -11.73 -23.18 26.00
C GLU A 142 -12.45 -24.00 24.91
N ALA A 143 -12.67 -23.39 23.73
CA ALA A 143 -13.29 -24.00 22.57
C ALA A 143 -12.77 -23.37 21.27
N HIS A 144 -12.98 -24.04 20.13
CA HIS A 144 -12.59 -23.51 18.81
C HIS A 144 -13.21 -22.14 18.49
N SER A 145 -14.43 -21.87 18.96
CA SER A 145 -15.10 -20.58 18.77
C SER A 145 -14.43 -19.41 19.49
N THR A 146 -13.44 -19.68 20.34
CA THR A 146 -12.66 -18.66 21.06
C THR A 146 -11.44 -18.19 20.25
N CYS A 147 -11.08 -18.92 19.19
CA CYS A 147 -9.91 -18.62 18.37
C CYS A 147 -10.22 -17.69 17.20
N GLN A 148 -9.18 -17.02 16.69
CA GLN A 148 -9.32 -16.20 15.50
C GLN A 148 -9.49 -17.09 14.26
N GLU A 149 -9.90 -16.47 13.15
CA GLU A 149 -10.09 -17.15 11.88
C GLU A 149 -8.81 -17.89 11.44
N GLY A 150 -8.94 -19.16 11.03
CA GLY A 150 -7.81 -20.01 10.65
C GLY A 150 -7.08 -20.72 11.80
N GLU A 151 -7.43 -20.45 13.07
CA GLU A 151 -6.82 -21.11 14.22
C GLU A 151 -7.71 -22.22 14.81
N LEU A 152 -7.07 -23.25 15.34
CA LEU A 152 -7.70 -24.35 16.07
C LEU A 152 -7.32 -24.29 17.54
N CYS A 153 -8.32 -24.38 18.41
CA CYS A 153 -8.09 -24.59 19.83
C CYS A 153 -7.47 -25.96 20.08
N THR A 154 -6.15 -25.98 20.34
CA THR A 154 -5.40 -27.19 20.64
C THR A 154 -5.24 -27.29 22.15
N THR A 155 -5.57 -28.43 22.74
CA THR A 155 -5.48 -28.65 24.20
C THR A 155 -4.18 -29.35 24.58
N GLY A 156 -3.76 -29.21 25.84
CA GLY A 156 -2.58 -29.91 26.38
C GLY A 156 -1.36 -29.02 26.63
N PHE A 157 -1.51 -27.70 26.51
CA PHE A 157 -0.52 -26.74 27.00
C PHE A 157 -0.62 -26.64 28.52
N ALA A 158 0.52 -26.47 29.18
CA ALA A 158 0.56 -26.11 30.60
C ALA A 158 0.96 -24.63 30.70
N ASN A 159 0.14 -23.81 31.36
CA ASN A 159 0.50 -22.43 31.68
C ASN A 159 1.60 -22.39 32.76
N GLU A 160 2.02 -21.20 33.19
CA GLU A 160 3.09 -21.07 34.20
C GLU A 160 2.76 -21.70 35.56
N ASP A 161 1.47 -21.80 35.89
CA ASP A 161 0.96 -22.45 37.11
C ASP A 161 0.84 -23.98 36.97
N GLY A 162 1.11 -24.53 35.77
CA GLY A 162 0.99 -25.95 35.47
C GLY A 162 -0.45 -26.41 35.20
N GLU A 163 -1.39 -25.48 35.01
CA GLU A 163 -2.76 -25.78 34.64
C GLU A 163 -2.87 -26.07 33.14
N ALA A 164 -3.68 -27.08 32.80
CA ALA A 164 -3.93 -27.43 31.42
C ALA A 164 -4.83 -26.38 30.75
N VAL A 165 -4.33 -25.73 29.71
CA VAL A 165 -5.05 -24.72 28.91
C VAL A 165 -5.09 -25.13 27.44
N GLY A 166 -6.12 -24.67 26.72
CA GLY A 166 -6.13 -24.69 25.26
C GLY A 166 -5.39 -23.47 24.72
N ALA A 167 -4.73 -23.60 23.57
CA ALA A 167 -4.13 -22.50 22.83
C ALA A 167 -4.62 -22.53 21.39
N CYS A 168 -4.97 -21.37 20.85
CA CYS A 168 -5.25 -21.21 19.44
C CYS A 168 -3.95 -21.38 18.66
N GLN A 169 -3.90 -22.42 17.81
CA GLN A 169 -2.77 -22.70 16.95
C GLN A 169 -3.27 -22.97 15.53
N PRO A 170 -2.48 -22.62 14.49
CA PRO A 170 -2.62 -23.23 13.18
C PRO A 170 -2.36 -24.73 13.34
N GLY A 171 -3.41 -25.55 13.35
CA GLY A 171 -3.31 -26.98 13.71
C GLY A 171 -3.41 -27.89 12.49
N PRO A 172 -2.75 -29.07 12.50
CA PRO A 172 -2.89 -30.00 11.40
C PRO A 172 -4.28 -30.64 11.40
N CYS A 173 -5.01 -30.49 10.31
CA CYS A 173 -6.33 -31.10 10.17
C CYS A 173 -6.22 -32.58 9.76
N THR A 174 -7.21 -33.39 10.14
CA THR A 174 -7.30 -34.82 9.77
C THR A 174 -8.61 -35.20 9.07
N SER A 175 -9.53 -34.24 8.96
CA SER A 175 -10.82 -34.34 8.27
C SER A 175 -11.27 -32.94 7.87
N ASN A 176 -12.15 -32.80 6.86
CA ASN A 176 -12.74 -31.50 6.51
C ASN A 176 -13.58 -30.93 7.67
N ALA A 177 -14.13 -31.81 8.51
CA ALA A 177 -14.85 -31.40 9.72
C ALA A 177 -13.96 -30.63 10.71
N ASN A 178 -12.62 -30.81 10.69
CA ASN A 178 -11.70 -30.01 11.48
C ASN A 178 -11.60 -28.56 11.00
N CYS A 179 -11.94 -28.28 9.73
CA CYS A 179 -11.81 -26.97 9.09
C CYS A 179 -13.15 -26.23 8.92
N ASN A 180 -14.24 -26.82 9.41
CA ASN A 180 -15.61 -26.31 9.26
C ASN A 180 -15.95 -25.13 10.20
N ILE A 181 -14.96 -24.27 10.46
CA ILE A 181 -15.10 -23.02 11.24
C ILE A 181 -15.68 -21.89 10.38
N GLN A 182 -15.47 -21.96 9.06
CA GLN A 182 -16.18 -21.17 8.07
C GLN A 182 -16.57 -22.03 6.85
N PRO A 183 -17.71 -21.76 6.20
CA PRO A 183 -18.04 -22.37 4.92
C PRO A 183 -16.90 -22.15 3.91
N GLY A 184 -16.47 -23.22 3.24
CA GLY A 184 -15.45 -23.17 2.20
C GLY A 184 -14.04 -23.60 2.64
N TYR A 185 -13.74 -23.82 3.91
CA TYR A 185 -12.41 -24.34 4.32
C TYR A 185 -12.35 -25.87 4.33
N HIS A 186 -11.34 -26.45 3.68
CA HIS A 186 -11.10 -27.88 3.62
C HIS A 186 -9.74 -28.24 4.20
N CYS A 187 -9.59 -29.50 4.59
CA CYS A 187 -8.33 -30.02 5.06
C CYS A 187 -7.48 -30.51 3.88
N ILE A 188 -6.44 -29.77 3.52
CA ILE A 188 -5.57 -30.06 2.38
C ILE A 188 -4.12 -30.12 2.86
N ASP A 189 -3.44 -31.23 2.60
CA ASP A 189 -2.07 -31.48 3.08
C ASP A 189 -1.90 -31.28 4.60
N SER A 190 -2.93 -31.65 5.36
CA SER A 190 -3.03 -31.44 6.81
C SER A 190 -3.11 -29.98 7.24
N GLU A 191 -3.40 -29.01 6.37
CA GLU A 191 -3.70 -27.63 6.76
C GLU A 191 -5.15 -27.27 6.44
N CYS A 192 -5.78 -26.44 7.29
CA CYS A 192 -7.09 -25.90 6.97
C CYS A 192 -6.93 -24.75 5.99
N ILE A 193 -7.23 -25.02 4.72
CA ILE A 193 -7.04 -24.09 3.63
C ILE A 193 -8.41 -23.69 3.08
N GLN A 194 -8.58 -22.41 2.74
CA GLN A 194 -9.77 -21.94 2.02
C GLN A 194 -9.83 -22.67 0.67
N ALA A 195 -10.80 -23.56 0.53
CA ALA A 195 -11.06 -24.32 -0.68
C ALA A 195 -12.25 -23.71 -1.45
N GLU A 196 -12.53 -24.29 -2.61
CA GLU A 196 -13.58 -23.84 -3.53
C GLU A 196 -13.33 -22.46 -4.16
N CYS A 197 -12.07 -22.01 -4.22
CA CYS A 197 -11.74 -20.83 -5.00
C CYS A 197 -12.02 -21.09 -6.50
N VAL A 198 -12.61 -20.09 -7.17
CA VAL A 198 -12.83 -20.14 -8.61
C VAL A 198 -11.69 -19.40 -9.33
N GLU A 199 -11.16 -18.37 -8.68
CA GLU A 199 -10.15 -17.46 -9.19
C GLU A 199 -9.27 -16.92 -8.04
N HIS A 200 -8.11 -16.34 -8.37
CA HIS A 200 -7.14 -15.87 -7.38
C HIS A 200 -7.69 -14.74 -6.49
N SER A 201 -8.63 -13.94 -6.98
CA SER A 201 -9.34 -12.91 -6.20
C SER A 201 -10.22 -13.50 -5.08
N ASN A 202 -10.52 -14.80 -5.08
CA ASN A 202 -11.18 -15.46 -3.96
C ASN A 202 -10.22 -15.77 -2.80
N CYS A 203 -8.92 -15.61 -3.02
CA CYS A 203 -7.87 -15.89 -2.04
C CYS A 203 -7.32 -14.57 -1.48
N GLU A 204 -7.36 -14.40 -0.17
CA GLU A 204 -6.91 -13.19 0.52
C GLU A 204 -5.38 -13.00 0.38
N GLY A 205 -4.93 -12.47 -0.76
CA GLY A 205 -3.51 -12.34 -1.12
C GLY A 205 -2.84 -13.65 -1.58
N GLY A 206 -3.63 -14.66 -1.98
CA GLY A 206 -3.15 -15.99 -2.35
C GLY A 206 -3.33 -16.35 -3.83
N ILE A 207 -2.88 -17.55 -4.21
CA ILE A 207 -3.20 -18.19 -5.49
C ILE A 207 -4.28 -19.24 -5.28
N CYS A 208 -5.31 -19.18 -6.10
CA CYS A 208 -6.21 -20.30 -6.32
C CYS A 208 -5.54 -21.42 -7.14
N LYS A 209 -5.10 -22.49 -6.50
CA LYS A 209 -4.59 -23.70 -7.16
C LYS A 209 -5.74 -24.61 -7.56
N THR A 210 -5.66 -25.18 -8.77
CA THR A 210 -6.66 -26.11 -9.28
C THR A 210 -6.25 -27.56 -9.04
N GLY A 211 -7.24 -28.43 -8.76
CA GLY A 211 -7.02 -29.88 -8.71
C GLY A 211 -6.33 -30.41 -7.45
N GLY A 212 -6.36 -29.66 -6.34
CA GLY A 212 -5.98 -30.19 -5.04
C GLY A 212 -6.91 -31.31 -4.60
N LYS A 213 -6.41 -32.22 -3.77
CA LYS A 213 -7.27 -33.19 -3.08
C LYS A 213 -7.33 -32.84 -1.63
N ASP A 214 -8.53 -32.71 -1.10
CA ASP A 214 -8.69 -32.67 0.35
C ASP A 214 -8.42 -34.05 0.97
N ILE A 215 -8.40 -34.09 2.29
CA ILE A 215 -8.13 -35.30 3.09
C ILE A 215 -9.19 -36.40 2.88
N GLU A 216 -10.36 -36.04 2.35
CA GLU A 216 -11.46 -36.97 1.99
C GLU A 216 -11.33 -37.49 0.55
N GLY A 217 -10.35 -36.97 -0.19
CA GLY A 217 -10.02 -37.37 -1.57
C GLY A 217 -10.87 -36.67 -2.63
N GLU A 218 -11.68 -35.68 -2.23
CA GLU A 218 -12.44 -34.84 -3.16
C GLU A 218 -11.49 -33.86 -3.85
N THR A 219 -11.67 -33.69 -5.16
CA THR A 219 -10.86 -32.75 -5.93
C THR A 219 -11.47 -31.37 -5.80
N THR A 220 -10.74 -30.44 -5.21
CA THR A 220 -11.18 -29.06 -5.00
C THR A 220 -10.10 -28.08 -5.42
N ASN A 221 -10.51 -26.88 -5.79
CA ASN A 221 -9.60 -25.76 -5.93
C ASN A 221 -9.33 -25.16 -4.54
N TYR A 222 -8.15 -24.60 -4.31
CA TYR A 222 -7.80 -24.09 -2.98
C TYR A 222 -6.82 -22.94 -3.02
N CYS A 223 -6.97 -22.04 -2.06
CA CYS A 223 -6.14 -20.87 -1.91
C CYS A 223 -4.84 -21.25 -1.19
N THR A 224 -3.72 -21.29 -1.91
CA THR A 224 -2.43 -21.27 -1.25
C THR A 224 -1.98 -19.84 -1.05
N ALA A 225 -1.08 -19.61 -0.09
CA ALA A 225 -0.26 -18.41 -0.15
C ALA A 225 0.31 -18.25 -1.56
N ALA A 226 0.48 -17.02 -2.03
CA ALA A 226 1.26 -16.80 -3.22
C ALA A 226 2.63 -17.50 -3.06
N PRO A 227 3.22 -18.06 -4.13
CA PRO A 227 4.50 -18.79 -4.14
C PRO A 227 5.65 -17.92 -3.62
N ASP A 228 5.37 -16.66 -3.36
CA ASP A 228 5.97 -15.74 -2.39
C ASP A 228 5.96 -16.30 -0.93
N GLU A 229 6.03 -17.62 -0.75
CA GLU A 229 6.31 -18.29 0.52
C GLU A 229 7.52 -17.60 1.17
N LYS A 230 7.25 -16.85 2.25
CA LYS A 230 8.20 -16.14 3.12
C LYS A 230 9.50 -15.75 2.41
N ARG A 231 9.37 -14.90 1.38
CA ARG A 231 10.52 -14.18 0.85
C ARG A 231 11.21 -13.50 2.03
N GLY A 232 12.49 -13.84 2.23
CA GLY A 232 13.31 -13.21 3.24
C GLY A 232 13.30 -11.69 3.05
N PRO A 233 13.46 -10.89 4.12
CA PRO A 233 13.60 -9.45 3.97
C PRO A 233 14.62 -9.08 2.88
N GLY A 234 14.20 -8.27 1.92
CA GLY A 234 15.04 -7.80 0.81
C GLY A 234 15.13 -8.73 -0.41
N GLU A 235 14.45 -9.88 -0.40
CA GLU A 235 14.34 -10.74 -1.56
C GLU A 235 13.37 -10.18 -2.62
N PHE A 236 13.39 -10.77 -3.81
CA PHE A 236 12.54 -10.41 -4.94
C PHE A 236 11.07 -10.17 -4.54
N GLY A 237 10.48 -9.07 -5.01
CA GLY A 237 9.12 -8.61 -4.74
C GLY A 237 8.79 -8.22 -3.30
N THR A 238 9.76 -8.24 -2.36
CA THR A 238 9.53 -7.70 -1.01
C THR A 238 9.57 -6.17 -1.01
N ALA A 239 8.83 -5.54 -0.10
CA ALA A 239 8.77 -4.08 -0.01
C ALA A 239 10.12 -3.46 0.39
N CYS A 240 10.46 -2.30 -0.19
CA CYS A 240 11.73 -1.60 0.07
C CYS A 240 11.56 -0.09 0.31
N PRO A 241 10.73 0.32 1.29
CA PRO A 241 10.39 1.73 1.48
C PRO A 241 11.61 2.62 1.78
N ASN A 242 12.74 2.10 2.28
CA ASN A 242 13.98 2.86 2.51
C ASN A 242 14.93 2.81 1.30
N GLY A 243 14.49 2.28 0.16
CA GLY A 243 15.28 2.19 -1.05
C GLY A 243 16.15 0.94 -1.13
N THR A 244 17.29 1.05 -1.82
CA THR A 244 18.13 -0.12 -2.17
C THR A 244 18.72 -0.85 -0.96
N ASP A 245 18.88 -0.16 0.17
CA ASP A 245 19.43 -0.75 1.40
C ASP A 245 18.49 -1.80 2.03
N ASP A 246 17.21 -1.80 1.68
CA ASP A 246 16.25 -2.83 2.10
C ASP A 246 16.37 -4.12 1.27
N CYS A 247 17.09 -4.11 0.15
CA CYS A 247 17.19 -5.23 -0.78
C CYS A 247 18.48 -6.05 -0.58
N ALA A 248 18.40 -7.37 -0.79
CA ALA A 248 19.57 -8.24 -0.81
C ALA A 248 20.47 -7.92 -2.03
N GLU A 249 21.73 -8.36 -1.98
CA GLU A 249 22.80 -7.92 -2.91
C GLU A 249 22.47 -8.08 -4.41
N ASP A 250 21.65 -9.06 -4.77
CA ASP A 250 21.27 -9.37 -6.16
C ASP A 250 20.00 -8.62 -6.64
N PHE A 251 19.34 -7.87 -5.76
CA PHE A 251 18.13 -7.12 -6.06
C PHE A 251 18.36 -5.62 -5.90
N ARG A 252 17.50 -4.79 -6.49
CA ARG A 252 17.41 -3.39 -6.09
C ARG A 252 15.98 -2.95 -5.95
N CYS A 253 15.81 -1.89 -5.18
CA CYS A 253 14.52 -1.30 -4.97
C CYS A 253 14.04 -0.57 -6.23
N PHE A 254 12.84 -0.92 -6.68
CA PHE A 254 12.13 -0.24 -7.75
C PHE A 254 10.89 0.45 -7.19
N GLY A 255 10.73 1.73 -7.49
CA GLY A 255 9.64 2.58 -7.00
C GLY A 255 9.88 4.06 -7.33
N ARG A 256 9.05 4.95 -6.77
CA ARG A 256 9.10 6.41 -6.94
C ARG A 256 10.17 7.10 -6.07
N GLY A 257 10.93 6.32 -5.30
CA GLY A 257 11.99 6.81 -4.41
C GLY A 257 11.82 6.31 -2.96
N GLU A 258 12.67 6.81 -2.07
CA GLU A 258 12.57 6.56 -0.64
C GLU A 258 11.23 7.07 -0.09
N GLY A 259 10.58 6.27 0.75
CA GLY A 259 9.24 6.49 1.28
C GLY A 259 8.10 6.01 0.38
N ASP A 260 8.39 5.49 -0.82
CA ASP A 260 7.35 4.89 -1.65
C ASP A 260 6.92 3.54 -1.06
N VAL A 261 5.71 3.53 -0.50
CA VAL A 261 5.10 2.33 0.11
C VAL A 261 4.81 1.22 -0.89
N TYR A 262 4.81 1.53 -2.20
CA TYR A 262 4.63 0.56 -3.28
C TYR A 262 5.95 0.10 -3.90
N SER A 263 7.09 0.56 -3.36
CA SER A 263 8.38 0.11 -3.84
C SER A 263 8.67 -1.34 -3.47
N TYR A 264 9.34 -2.06 -4.36
CA TYR A 264 9.71 -3.46 -4.15
C TYR A 264 11.09 -3.81 -4.68
N CYS A 265 11.74 -4.78 -4.06
CA CYS A 265 13.01 -5.33 -4.52
C CYS A 265 12.80 -6.13 -5.80
N THR A 266 13.57 -5.87 -6.84
CA THR A 266 13.43 -6.57 -8.12
C THR A 266 14.77 -6.97 -8.72
N GLN A 267 14.71 -7.97 -9.59
CA GLN A 267 15.83 -8.43 -10.38
C GLN A 267 16.01 -7.53 -11.61
N PHE A 268 17.27 -7.24 -11.92
CA PHE A 268 17.66 -6.47 -13.10
C PHE A 268 18.22 -7.38 -14.19
N ASP A 269 18.31 -6.84 -15.40
CA ASP A 269 18.95 -7.46 -16.55
C ASP A 269 18.23 -8.73 -17.04
N CYS A 270 16.91 -8.80 -16.84
CA CYS A 270 16.09 -9.81 -17.50
C CYS A 270 16.16 -9.64 -19.03
N THR A 271 15.98 -10.75 -19.74
CA THR A 271 15.97 -10.77 -21.21
C THR A 271 14.60 -11.11 -21.78
N GLN A 272 13.78 -11.80 -21.01
CA GLN A 272 12.43 -12.25 -21.35
C GLN A 272 11.60 -12.46 -20.07
N ASP A 273 10.28 -12.52 -20.19
CA ASP A 273 9.37 -12.66 -19.04
C ASP A 273 9.63 -13.92 -18.22
N ALA A 274 10.06 -15.01 -18.87
CA ALA A 274 10.41 -16.27 -18.20
C ALA A 274 11.65 -16.17 -17.28
N ASP A 275 12.42 -15.07 -17.36
CA ASP A 275 13.52 -14.80 -16.43
C ASP A 275 13.01 -14.18 -15.12
N CYS A 276 11.75 -13.75 -15.08
CA CYS A 276 11.10 -13.14 -13.94
C CYS A 276 10.21 -14.14 -13.20
N ALA A 277 9.98 -13.90 -11.92
CA ALA A 277 9.03 -14.71 -11.15
C ALA A 277 7.60 -14.51 -11.67
N THR A 278 6.74 -15.49 -11.41
CA THR A 278 5.30 -15.40 -11.67
C THR A 278 4.71 -14.11 -11.11
N GLY A 279 3.84 -13.44 -11.88
CA GLY A 279 3.33 -12.11 -11.53
C GLY A 279 4.20 -10.93 -11.97
N PHE A 280 5.31 -11.18 -12.67
CA PHE A 280 6.22 -10.16 -13.18
C PHE A 280 6.54 -10.42 -14.65
N HIS A 281 6.84 -9.36 -15.40
CA HIS A 281 7.32 -9.43 -16.78
C HIS A 281 8.66 -8.70 -16.90
N CYS A 282 9.39 -8.96 -17.99
CA CYS A 282 10.62 -8.25 -18.26
C CYS A 282 10.32 -6.90 -18.92
N GLY A 283 10.25 -5.86 -18.10
CA GLY A 283 9.89 -4.51 -18.52
C GLY A 283 11.11 -3.60 -18.69
N ARG A 284 11.02 -2.66 -19.63
CA ARG A 284 12.02 -1.59 -19.81
C ARG A 284 11.64 -0.40 -18.95
N VAL A 285 12.49 -0.05 -17.98
CA VAL A 285 12.25 1.08 -17.09
C VAL A 285 13.35 2.13 -17.19
N ARG A 286 12.96 3.38 -16.94
CA ARG A 286 13.91 4.49 -16.77
C ARG A 286 14.71 4.29 -15.50
N VAL A 287 16.02 4.49 -15.58
CA VAL A 287 16.91 4.52 -14.42
C VAL A 287 17.55 5.89 -14.26
N GLY A 288 17.85 6.26 -13.01
CA GLY A 288 18.48 7.53 -12.67
C GLY A 288 19.97 7.63 -13.03
N ASP A 289 20.56 6.54 -13.55
CA ASP A 289 21.95 6.51 -13.97
C ASP A 289 22.17 7.37 -15.24
N ALA A 290 23.25 8.16 -15.25
CA ALA A 290 23.65 8.96 -16.41
C ALA A 290 24.82 8.30 -17.16
N PRO A 291 24.93 8.48 -18.50
CA PRO A 291 26.07 7.99 -19.27
C PRO A 291 27.36 8.75 -18.89
N CYS A 292 28.52 8.10 -18.99
CA CYS A 292 29.81 8.73 -18.71
C CYS A 292 30.26 9.73 -19.80
N ASP A 293 29.69 9.64 -20.99
CA ASP A 293 29.95 10.48 -22.15
C ASP A 293 28.64 10.77 -22.90
N ASP A 294 28.74 11.40 -24.08
CA ASP A 294 27.62 11.80 -24.92
C ASP A 294 27.07 10.68 -25.82
N THR A 295 27.25 9.40 -25.42
CA THR A 295 26.77 8.24 -26.19
C THR A 295 25.27 8.25 -26.45
N CYS A 296 24.45 8.81 -25.54
CA CYS A 296 23.01 8.94 -25.73
C CYS A 296 22.62 10.37 -26.10
N SER A 297 22.16 10.56 -27.34
CA SER A 297 21.65 11.85 -27.80
C SER A 297 20.48 12.33 -26.93
N GLY A 298 20.58 13.53 -26.36
CA GLY A 298 19.53 14.13 -25.54
C GLY A 298 19.62 13.82 -24.04
N ILE A 299 20.52 12.92 -23.62
CA ILE A 299 20.79 12.63 -22.21
C ILE A 299 22.14 13.26 -21.85
N PRO A 300 22.20 14.22 -20.91
CA PRO A 300 23.46 14.80 -20.47
C PRO A 300 24.38 13.74 -19.87
N ALA A 301 25.67 13.81 -20.20
CA ALA A 301 26.69 13.02 -19.52
C ALA A 301 26.73 13.39 -18.03
N ALA A 302 27.07 12.41 -17.19
CA ALA A 302 27.25 12.62 -15.77
C ALA A 302 28.27 13.73 -15.49
N SER A 303 28.03 14.52 -14.44
CA SER A 303 28.98 15.52 -14.00
C SER A 303 30.28 14.88 -13.51
N ALA A 304 31.40 15.61 -13.61
CA ALA A 304 32.70 15.08 -13.22
C ALA A 304 32.70 14.61 -11.76
N GLY A 305 32.96 13.32 -11.53
CA GLY A 305 33.01 12.70 -10.20
C GLY A 305 31.70 12.01 -9.76
N ALA A 306 30.61 12.11 -10.53
CA ALA A 306 29.41 11.31 -10.32
C ALA A 306 29.61 9.88 -10.86
N THR A 307 28.91 8.91 -10.25
CA THR A 307 28.80 7.55 -10.79
C THR A 307 28.06 7.61 -12.13
N CYS A 308 28.58 6.90 -13.14
CA CYS A 308 28.05 6.93 -14.50
C CYS A 308 28.15 5.55 -15.17
N VAL A 309 27.38 5.36 -16.24
CA VAL A 309 27.38 4.12 -17.05
C VAL A 309 28.33 4.29 -18.23
N ALA A 310 29.28 3.37 -18.39
CA ALA A 310 30.24 3.41 -19.50
C ALA A 310 29.54 3.15 -20.84
N ALA A 311 29.99 3.83 -21.90
CA ALA A 311 29.46 3.66 -23.25
C ALA A 311 29.48 2.19 -23.75
N SER A 312 30.42 1.37 -23.27
CA SER A 312 30.49 -0.06 -23.61
C SER A 312 29.30 -0.89 -23.11
N ASP A 313 28.58 -0.37 -22.11
CA ASP A 313 27.43 -1.01 -21.47
C ASP A 313 26.09 -0.46 -21.97
N ILE A 314 26.14 0.48 -22.93
CA ILE A 314 24.97 1.16 -23.51
C ILE A 314 24.78 0.73 -24.97
N GLY A 315 23.56 0.36 -25.35
CA GLY A 315 23.17 0.05 -26.73
C GLY A 315 22.32 -1.22 -26.85
N ALA A 316 21.89 -1.54 -28.07
CA ALA A 316 21.03 -2.69 -28.32
C ALA A 316 21.66 -4.00 -27.83
N GLY A 317 20.91 -4.74 -27.00
CA GLY A 317 21.37 -5.99 -26.38
C GLY A 317 22.46 -5.82 -25.32
N LYS A 318 22.68 -4.59 -24.85
CA LYS A 318 23.51 -4.29 -23.69
C LYS A 318 22.64 -4.14 -22.45
N LYS A 319 23.31 -3.90 -21.32
CA LYS A 319 22.69 -3.73 -20.01
C LYS A 319 21.79 -2.50 -19.95
N TYR A 320 22.22 -1.43 -20.62
CA TYR A 320 21.48 -0.18 -20.71
C TYR A 320 21.18 0.15 -22.17
N GLU A 321 20.06 0.82 -22.40
CA GLU A 321 19.70 1.39 -23.70
C GLU A 321 19.46 2.90 -23.55
N CYS A 322 19.67 3.66 -24.64
CA CYS A 322 19.32 5.07 -24.63
C CYS A 322 17.80 5.21 -24.72
N GLY A 323 17.17 5.74 -23.66
CA GLY A 323 15.79 6.22 -23.70
C GLY A 323 15.71 7.67 -24.16
N ALA A 324 14.50 8.23 -24.14
CA ALA A 324 14.30 9.60 -24.59
C ALA A 324 14.84 10.66 -23.60
N LEU A 325 14.74 10.40 -22.30
CA LEU A 325 15.21 11.31 -21.23
C LEU A 325 16.24 10.68 -20.29
N ASN A 326 16.29 9.35 -20.22
CA ASN A 326 17.09 8.59 -19.26
C ASN A 326 17.64 7.33 -19.92
N LEU A 327 18.64 6.72 -19.30
CA LEU A 327 18.98 5.35 -19.65
C LEU A 327 17.80 4.44 -19.30
N MET A 328 17.59 3.44 -20.14
CA MET A 328 16.61 2.39 -19.93
C MET A 328 17.35 1.12 -19.51
N ARG A 329 16.73 0.32 -18.65
CA ARG A 329 17.24 -0.99 -18.25
C ARG A 329 16.09 -1.97 -18.13
N ASN A 330 16.34 -3.21 -18.53
CA ASN A 330 15.38 -4.29 -18.32
C ASN A 330 15.38 -4.70 -16.85
N ILE A 331 14.21 -4.76 -16.24
CA ILE A 331 14.00 -5.28 -14.89
C ILE A 331 12.73 -6.13 -14.87
N CYS A 332 12.59 -6.96 -13.85
CA CYS A 332 11.33 -7.63 -13.62
C CYS A 332 10.32 -6.64 -13.03
N VAL A 333 9.36 -6.21 -13.85
CA VAL A 333 8.30 -5.30 -13.44
C VAL A 333 7.09 -6.11 -13.04
N LYS A 334 6.50 -5.77 -11.91
CA LYS A 334 5.25 -6.34 -11.41
C LYS A 334 4.15 -6.17 -12.46
N ASN A 335 3.41 -7.24 -12.73
CA ASN A 335 2.22 -7.17 -13.57
C ASN A 335 1.11 -6.48 -12.79
N GLU A 336 0.96 -5.19 -13.05
CA GLU A 336 -0.10 -4.34 -12.53
C GLU A 336 -1.32 -4.36 -13.45
N TYR A 337 -2.35 -3.60 -13.08
CA TYR A 337 -3.48 -3.31 -13.95
C TYR A 337 -2.98 -2.86 -15.33
N CYS A 338 -3.56 -3.39 -16.40
CA CYS A 338 -3.15 -3.21 -17.80
C CYS A 338 -1.91 -3.99 -18.28
N ALA A 339 -1.23 -4.78 -17.44
CA ALA A 339 -0.18 -5.67 -17.93
C ALA A 339 -0.77 -6.72 -18.89
N ALA A 340 -0.04 -7.10 -19.93
CA ALA A 340 -0.48 -8.19 -20.81
C ALA A 340 -0.42 -9.53 -20.06
N CYS A 341 -1.35 -10.44 -20.35
CA CYS A 341 -1.43 -11.74 -19.69
C CYS A 341 -2.01 -12.81 -20.60
N GLU A 342 -1.70 -14.07 -20.29
CA GLU A 342 -2.35 -15.23 -20.89
C GLU A 342 -3.18 -16.02 -19.87
N THR A 343 -2.73 -16.04 -18.63
CA THR A 343 -3.31 -16.78 -17.51
C THR A 343 -3.38 -15.91 -16.26
N ASP A 344 -4.18 -16.31 -15.27
CA ASP A 344 -4.29 -15.54 -14.02
C ASP A 344 -2.99 -15.53 -13.22
N GLU A 345 -2.11 -16.52 -13.44
CA GLU A 345 -0.78 -16.60 -12.84
C GLU A 345 0.09 -15.40 -13.25
N ASP A 346 -0.10 -14.87 -14.47
CA ASP A 346 0.63 -13.68 -14.93
C ASP A 346 0.23 -12.45 -14.10
N CYS A 347 -0.97 -12.41 -13.54
CA CYS A 347 -1.51 -11.24 -12.83
C CYS A 347 -1.31 -11.30 -11.31
N LEU A 348 -0.47 -12.22 -10.84
CA LEU A 348 -0.17 -12.38 -9.42
C LEU A 348 0.80 -11.34 -8.85
N GLY A 349 1.19 -10.36 -9.66
CA GLY A 349 1.92 -9.21 -9.16
C GLY A 349 1.10 -8.56 -8.07
N GLU A 350 -0.08 -8.04 -8.41
CA GLU A 350 -0.96 -7.36 -7.47
C GLU A 350 -2.06 -8.28 -6.92
N PRO A 351 -2.49 -8.09 -5.66
CA PRO A 351 -3.60 -8.84 -5.11
C PRO A 351 -4.89 -8.56 -5.89
N ASN A 352 -5.77 -9.56 -5.95
CA ASN A 352 -7.11 -9.47 -6.55
C ASN A 352 -7.14 -9.15 -8.05
N GLN A 353 -6.06 -9.43 -8.78
CA GLN A 353 -6.04 -9.36 -10.24
C GLN A 353 -6.28 -10.71 -10.88
N ILE A 354 -6.91 -10.69 -12.05
CA ILE A 354 -7.15 -11.83 -12.93
C ILE A 354 -6.78 -11.47 -14.37
N CYS A 355 -6.53 -12.47 -15.19
CA CYS A 355 -6.30 -12.28 -16.61
C CYS A 355 -7.59 -12.40 -17.40
N ALA A 356 -8.14 -11.26 -17.85
CA ALA A 356 -9.40 -11.23 -18.58
C ALA A 356 -9.33 -10.28 -19.78
N LYS A 357 -10.23 -10.48 -20.74
CA LYS A 357 -10.38 -9.56 -21.87
C LYS A 357 -10.90 -8.20 -21.41
N GLY A 358 -10.23 -7.14 -21.83
CA GLY A 358 -10.68 -5.76 -21.68
C GLY A 358 -11.76 -5.37 -22.70
N PRO A 359 -12.19 -4.09 -22.71
CA PRO A 359 -13.19 -3.59 -23.65
C PRO A 359 -12.77 -3.67 -25.13
N ASP A 360 -11.47 -3.66 -25.40
CA ASP A 360 -10.88 -3.84 -26.73
C ASP A 360 -10.71 -5.32 -27.15
N GLY A 361 -11.07 -6.25 -26.25
CA GLY A 361 -10.96 -7.69 -26.46
C GLY A 361 -9.57 -8.28 -26.24
N THR A 362 -8.57 -7.47 -25.87
CA THR A 362 -7.23 -7.95 -25.52
C THR A 362 -7.20 -8.47 -24.09
N LYS A 363 -6.44 -9.54 -23.82
CA LYS A 363 -6.25 -10.04 -22.46
C LYS A 363 -5.25 -9.17 -21.72
N GLN A 364 -5.63 -8.78 -20.51
CA GLN A 364 -4.82 -7.95 -19.65
C GLN A 364 -5.12 -8.27 -18.18
N CYS A 365 -4.16 -7.97 -17.31
CA CYS A 365 -4.38 -7.99 -15.89
C CYS A 365 -5.39 -6.90 -15.52
N THR A 366 -6.49 -7.33 -14.93
CA THR A 366 -7.60 -6.50 -14.48
C THR A 366 -8.03 -6.94 -13.10
N VAL A 367 -8.78 -6.10 -12.39
CA VAL A 367 -9.37 -6.47 -11.10
C VAL A 367 -10.83 -6.84 -11.29
N THR A 368 -11.29 -7.82 -10.51
CA THR A 368 -12.72 -8.10 -10.35
C THR A 368 -13.41 -6.93 -9.68
N CYS A 369 -14.68 -6.69 -10.00
CA CYS A 369 -15.40 -5.55 -9.47
C CYS A 369 -16.87 -5.87 -9.21
N ASP A 370 -17.49 -5.10 -8.33
CA ASP A 370 -18.93 -5.14 -8.10
C ASP A 370 -19.61 -4.11 -9.02
N PRO A 371 -20.47 -4.52 -9.97
CA PRO A 371 -21.14 -3.59 -10.89
C PRO A 371 -22.12 -2.65 -10.19
N THR A 372 -22.40 -2.85 -8.90
CA THR A 372 -23.26 -2.01 -8.07
C THR A 372 -22.48 -1.03 -7.19
N ALA A 373 -21.14 -1.11 -7.16
CA ALA A 373 -20.27 -0.25 -6.39
C ALA A 373 -19.15 0.36 -7.26
N ASP A 374 -18.64 1.52 -6.86
CA ASP A 374 -17.44 2.10 -7.47
C ASP A 374 -16.20 1.41 -6.90
N SER A 375 -15.88 0.24 -7.47
CA SER A 375 -14.84 -0.68 -6.98
C SER A 375 -13.61 -0.74 -7.87
N CYS A 376 -13.58 0.05 -8.96
CA CYS A 376 -12.48 0.04 -9.90
C CYS A 376 -11.31 0.93 -9.47
N PRO A 377 -10.06 0.58 -9.84
CA PRO A 377 -8.89 1.38 -9.51
C PRO A 377 -9.07 2.80 -10.03
N TRP A 378 -9.02 3.76 -9.11
CA TRP A 378 -9.28 5.15 -9.43
C TRP A 378 -8.34 5.66 -10.53
N GLY A 379 -8.91 6.43 -11.45
CA GLY A 379 -8.24 7.04 -12.61
C GLY A 379 -7.92 6.08 -13.77
N ALA A 380 -7.39 4.89 -13.52
CA ALA A 380 -7.06 3.96 -14.61
C ALA A 380 -8.29 3.25 -15.20
N ALA A 381 -9.29 2.97 -14.38
CA ALA A 381 -10.50 2.26 -14.77
C ALA A 381 -11.76 3.09 -14.46
N SER A 382 -12.79 2.95 -15.29
CA SER A 382 -14.03 3.73 -15.13
C SER A 382 -15.31 2.90 -15.24
N GLU A 383 -15.22 1.64 -15.66
CA GLU A 383 -16.41 0.81 -15.89
C GLU A 383 -16.22 -0.58 -15.29
N CYS A 384 -17.16 -1.00 -14.46
CA CYS A 384 -17.27 -2.37 -13.98
C CYS A 384 -18.33 -3.14 -14.78
N LYS A 385 -17.91 -4.06 -15.66
CA LYS A 385 -18.82 -4.85 -16.52
C LYS A 385 -18.20 -6.21 -16.85
N ILE A 386 -19.01 -7.11 -17.41
CA ILE A 386 -18.51 -8.37 -17.97
C ILE A 386 -17.95 -8.07 -19.37
N PHE A 387 -16.63 -7.84 -19.45
CA PHE A 387 -15.91 -7.66 -20.72
C PHE A 387 -15.50 -9.01 -21.33
N ASP A 388 -15.10 -9.96 -20.48
CA ASP A 388 -14.77 -11.32 -20.89
C ASP A 388 -15.94 -12.28 -20.68
N THR A 389 -16.70 -12.54 -21.73
CA THR A 389 -17.85 -13.46 -21.68
C THR A 389 -17.45 -14.91 -21.42
N ASP A 390 -16.20 -15.29 -21.70
CA ASP A 390 -15.72 -16.65 -21.45
C ASP A 390 -15.51 -16.88 -19.95
N ARG A 391 -15.12 -15.83 -19.21
CA ARG A 391 -14.99 -15.84 -17.75
C ARG A 391 -16.32 -15.57 -17.03
N ASN A 392 -17.18 -14.74 -17.61
CA ASN A 392 -18.47 -14.35 -17.03
C ASN A 392 -18.35 -13.73 -15.61
N VAL A 393 -17.25 -13.01 -15.37
CA VAL A 393 -16.98 -12.26 -14.13
C VAL A 393 -16.89 -10.77 -14.47
N PRO A 394 -17.57 -9.88 -13.71
CA PRO A 394 -17.42 -8.44 -13.90
C PRO A 394 -15.99 -8.00 -13.54
N THR A 395 -15.37 -7.25 -14.43
CA THR A 395 -14.01 -6.74 -14.30
C THR A 395 -13.93 -5.26 -14.63
N CYS A 396 -12.85 -4.61 -14.22
CA CYS A 396 -12.62 -3.21 -14.49
C CYS A 396 -12.08 -2.98 -15.90
N GLY A 397 -12.85 -2.26 -16.71
CA GLY A 397 -12.44 -1.80 -18.03
C GLY A 397 -11.62 -0.53 -17.94
N HIS A 398 -10.54 -0.46 -18.73
CA HIS A 398 -9.72 0.74 -18.80
C HIS A 398 -10.57 1.91 -19.29
N LYS A 399 -10.35 3.09 -18.72
CA LYS A 399 -11.19 4.27 -18.98
C LYS A 399 -11.26 4.66 -20.47
N PHE A 400 -10.26 4.31 -21.26
CA PHE A 400 -10.19 4.57 -22.71
C PHE A 400 -10.62 3.39 -23.59
N GLY A 401 -11.16 2.33 -22.98
CA GLY A 401 -11.50 1.09 -23.68
C GLY A 401 -10.29 0.19 -23.97
N ALA A 402 -9.06 0.73 -23.96
CA ALA A 402 -7.82 -0.01 -24.17
C ALA A 402 -6.72 0.51 -23.24
N CYS A 403 -5.83 -0.39 -22.81
CA CYS A 403 -4.68 -0.07 -21.97
C CYS A 403 -3.48 0.49 -22.77
N LYS A 404 -3.48 0.33 -24.09
CA LYS A 404 -2.44 0.80 -25.00
C LYS A 404 -3.07 1.56 -26.17
N GLY A 405 -2.51 2.70 -26.51
CA GLY A 405 -2.85 3.45 -27.72
C GLY A 405 -1.88 3.21 -28.87
N ASP A 406 -1.86 4.13 -29.83
CA ASP A 406 -0.92 4.16 -30.95
C ASP A 406 0.42 4.83 -30.60
N GLY A 407 0.59 5.26 -29.34
CA GLY A 407 1.79 5.90 -28.81
C GLY A 407 1.87 7.41 -29.01
N LYS A 408 0.78 8.07 -29.44
CA LYS A 408 0.75 9.54 -29.55
C LYS A 408 0.62 10.20 -28.19
N GLY A 409 0.95 11.48 -28.13
CA GLY A 409 0.74 12.29 -26.94
C GLY A 409 -0.68 12.14 -26.39
N CYS A 410 -0.80 11.90 -25.10
CA CYS A 410 -2.05 11.67 -24.38
C CYS A 410 -2.85 10.40 -24.76
N GLU A 411 -2.21 9.41 -25.36
CA GLU A 411 -2.77 8.06 -25.49
C GLU A 411 -2.33 7.15 -24.33
N PRO A 412 -3.09 6.10 -23.99
CA PRO A 412 -2.79 5.25 -22.84
C PRO A 412 -1.56 4.37 -23.11
N CYS A 413 -0.82 4.07 -22.05
CA CYS A 413 0.40 3.25 -22.10
C CYS A 413 0.58 2.46 -20.81
N VAL A 414 1.32 1.37 -20.92
CA VAL A 414 1.80 0.57 -19.79
C VAL A 414 3.24 0.93 -19.47
N ASP A 415 4.06 1.07 -20.51
CA ASP A 415 5.48 1.40 -20.42
C ASP A 415 5.94 2.34 -21.56
N ASP A 416 7.19 2.80 -21.51
CA ASP A 416 7.76 3.75 -22.49
C ASP A 416 7.78 3.21 -23.91
N GLY A 417 7.84 1.88 -24.07
CA GLY A 417 7.77 1.21 -25.36
C GLY A 417 6.45 1.42 -26.08
N ASP A 418 5.36 1.67 -25.35
CA ASP A 418 4.05 1.94 -25.93
C ASP A 418 3.96 3.36 -26.52
N CYS A 419 4.89 4.26 -26.18
CA CYS A 419 4.86 5.67 -26.59
C CYS A 419 5.75 5.98 -27.81
N GLY A 420 6.29 4.95 -28.46
CA GLY A 420 7.18 5.10 -29.60
C GLY A 420 8.58 5.63 -29.23
N PRO A 421 9.45 5.89 -30.22
CA PRO A 421 10.89 6.09 -29.98
C PRO A 421 11.24 7.42 -29.30
N GLN A 422 10.35 8.42 -29.32
CA GLN A 422 10.53 9.69 -28.62
C GLN A 422 9.48 9.91 -27.53
N GLY A 423 8.66 8.90 -27.25
CA GLY A 423 7.67 9.00 -26.22
C GLY A 423 8.16 8.46 -24.89
N ILE A 424 7.53 8.93 -23.82
CA ILE A 424 7.69 8.36 -22.49
C ILE A 424 6.30 8.12 -21.89
N CYS A 425 6.15 7.02 -21.17
CA CYS A 425 4.94 6.73 -20.42
C CYS A 425 5.04 7.39 -19.04
N LEU A 426 4.14 8.34 -18.79
CA LEU A 426 4.03 9.07 -17.53
C LEU A 426 2.82 8.58 -16.75
N SER A 427 2.92 8.57 -15.42
CA SER A 427 1.78 8.33 -14.54
C SER A 427 1.39 9.63 -13.85
N SER A 428 0.09 9.95 -13.83
CA SER A 428 -0.44 11.03 -13.01
C SER A 428 -0.27 10.68 -11.54
N SER A 429 0.35 11.57 -10.76
CA SER A 429 0.44 11.40 -9.30
C SER A 429 -0.91 11.55 -8.61
N PHE A 430 -1.88 12.18 -9.27
CA PHE A 430 -3.23 12.37 -8.73
C PHE A 430 -4.13 11.21 -9.11
N THR A 431 -4.35 10.98 -10.42
CA THR A 431 -5.30 9.96 -10.88
C THR A 431 -4.66 8.57 -10.99
N GLY A 432 -3.34 8.44 -10.99
CA GLY A 432 -2.68 7.17 -11.32
C GLY A 432 -2.70 6.83 -12.82
N GLU A 433 -3.46 7.55 -13.65
CA GLU A 433 -3.56 7.35 -15.10
C GLU A 433 -2.19 7.36 -15.75
N LYS A 434 -1.91 6.35 -16.59
CA LYS A 434 -0.71 6.29 -17.42
C LYS A 434 -1.02 6.81 -18.83
N TYR A 435 -0.15 7.68 -19.35
CA TYR A 435 -0.31 8.28 -20.68
C TYR A 435 1.04 8.60 -21.33
N CYS A 436 1.05 8.59 -22.66
CA CYS A 436 2.23 8.93 -23.44
C CYS A 436 2.47 10.44 -23.49
N LEU A 437 3.71 10.84 -23.23
CA LEU A 437 4.25 12.14 -23.57
C LEU A 437 5.12 12.00 -24.83
N ASP A 438 4.71 12.64 -25.92
CA ASP A 438 5.47 12.66 -27.18
C ASP A 438 6.44 13.84 -27.21
N LEU A 439 7.73 13.56 -27.03
CA LEU A 439 8.78 14.59 -26.99
C LEU A 439 9.14 15.13 -28.37
N SER A 440 8.55 14.61 -29.45
CA SER A 440 8.69 15.20 -30.79
C SER A 440 7.76 16.40 -31.02
N LEU A 441 6.76 16.59 -30.14
CA LEU A 441 5.79 17.68 -30.23
C LEU A 441 6.33 18.94 -29.55
N ASP A 442 6.94 19.80 -30.36
CA ASP A 442 7.34 21.15 -29.96
C ASP A 442 6.15 22.10 -29.86
N CYS A 443 6.25 23.02 -28.90
CA CYS A 443 5.32 24.12 -28.73
C CYS A 443 6.04 25.43 -28.46
N SER A 444 5.35 26.55 -28.67
CA SER A 444 5.86 27.87 -28.33
C SER A 444 4.94 28.55 -27.31
N CYS A 445 5.56 29.11 -26.27
CA CYS A 445 4.90 30.01 -25.33
C CYS A 445 5.01 31.48 -25.72
N GLU A 446 5.51 31.79 -26.93
CA GLU A 446 5.58 33.17 -27.41
C GLU A 446 4.17 33.80 -27.49
N GLY A 447 3.98 34.93 -26.80
CA GLY A 447 2.72 35.68 -26.82
C GLY A 447 1.68 35.25 -25.80
N PHE A 448 1.93 34.22 -24.98
CA PHE A 448 1.06 33.84 -23.88
C PHE A 448 1.48 34.56 -22.59
N PRO A 449 0.52 35.03 -21.77
CA PRO A 449 0.85 35.58 -20.46
C PRO A 449 1.52 34.47 -19.64
N GLU A 450 2.76 34.72 -19.21
CA GLU A 450 3.47 33.78 -18.33
C GLU A 450 2.60 33.51 -17.10
N SER A 451 2.24 32.23 -16.87
CA SER A 451 1.69 31.87 -15.57
C SER A 451 2.80 32.05 -14.53
N SER A 452 2.48 32.65 -13.40
CA SER A 452 3.41 32.82 -12.27
C SER A 452 3.65 31.51 -11.50
N VAL A 453 3.16 30.38 -12.01
CA VAL A 453 3.27 29.05 -11.38
C VAL A 453 4.41 28.30 -12.07
N ILE A 454 5.38 27.83 -11.30
CA ILE A 454 6.50 27.00 -11.77
C ILE A 454 6.02 25.54 -11.84
N PRO A 455 6.30 24.79 -12.92
CA PRO A 455 6.98 25.23 -14.16
C PRO A 455 6.11 26.18 -14.99
N LYS A 456 6.72 27.22 -15.60
CA LYS A 456 5.99 28.19 -16.43
C LYS A 456 5.29 27.44 -17.57
N SER A 457 3.97 27.36 -17.48
CA SER A 457 3.14 26.69 -18.47
C SER A 457 2.33 27.72 -19.23
N CYS A 458 2.28 27.65 -20.56
CA CYS A 458 1.33 28.45 -21.33
C CYS A 458 0.13 27.59 -21.76
N LEU A 459 -1.07 28.06 -21.42
CA LEU A 459 -2.33 27.49 -21.89
C LEU A 459 -2.60 28.01 -23.31
N GLY A 460 -2.83 27.10 -24.25
CA GLY A 460 -3.22 27.45 -25.63
C GLY A 460 -2.06 27.61 -26.63
N GLY A 461 -0.85 27.13 -26.30
CA GLY A 461 0.25 27.02 -27.26
C GLY A 461 -0.12 26.18 -28.49
N THR A 462 0.80 26.04 -29.46
CA THR A 462 0.59 25.30 -30.72
C THR A 462 0.43 23.78 -30.56
N CYS A 463 0.17 23.29 -29.35
CA CYS A 463 -0.01 21.88 -29.07
C CYS A 463 -1.29 21.35 -29.75
N PRO A 464 -1.24 20.11 -30.28
CA PRO A 464 -2.45 19.45 -30.75
C PRO A 464 -3.42 19.20 -29.59
N LYS A 465 -4.68 18.93 -29.92
CA LYS A 465 -5.64 18.44 -28.95
C LYS A 465 -5.32 16.97 -28.61
N THR A 466 -5.61 16.56 -27.38
CA THR A 466 -5.57 15.14 -27.00
C THR A 466 -6.56 14.33 -27.84
N PRO A 467 -6.45 12.99 -27.89
CA PRO A 467 -7.47 12.14 -28.51
C PRO A 467 -8.89 12.41 -27.97
N GLY A 468 -9.00 12.78 -26.69
CA GLY A 468 -10.24 13.21 -26.03
C GLY A 468 -10.69 14.64 -26.34
N GLY A 469 -9.98 15.35 -27.22
CA GLY A 469 -10.31 16.72 -27.65
C GLY A 469 -9.92 17.82 -26.66
N LEU A 470 -9.19 17.50 -25.59
CA LEU A 470 -8.72 18.48 -24.61
C LEU A 470 -7.53 19.27 -25.16
N GLU A 471 -7.40 20.52 -24.72
CA GLU A 471 -6.23 21.34 -25.05
C GLU A 471 -5.03 20.88 -24.21
N MET A 472 -3.94 20.53 -24.89
CA MET A 472 -2.68 20.25 -24.21
C MET A 472 -1.99 21.57 -23.82
N PHE A 473 -1.28 21.55 -22.70
CA PHE A 473 -0.45 22.68 -22.29
C PHE A 473 1.01 22.45 -22.68
N CYS A 474 1.68 23.57 -22.94
CA CYS A 474 3.10 23.62 -23.27
C CYS A 474 3.90 23.92 -22.02
N ILE A 475 4.95 23.13 -21.74
CA ILE A 475 5.89 23.42 -20.66
C ILE A 475 7.07 24.21 -21.21
N GLY A 476 7.31 25.40 -20.66
CA GLY A 476 8.48 26.23 -20.99
C GLY A 476 9.35 26.47 -19.76
N PHE A 477 10.52 25.85 -19.72
CA PHE A 477 11.57 26.16 -18.74
C PHE A 477 12.41 27.33 -19.25
N LEU A 478 11.93 28.56 -19.04
CA LEU A 478 12.67 29.76 -19.46
C LEU A 478 14.05 29.89 -18.78
N ASP A 479 14.18 29.39 -17.56
CA ASP A 479 15.42 29.45 -16.78
C ASP A 479 16.38 28.29 -17.10
N ASP A 480 15.89 27.23 -17.76
CA ASP A 480 16.68 26.09 -18.20
C ASP A 480 16.26 25.64 -19.60
N PRO A 481 16.68 26.36 -20.65
CA PRO A 481 16.37 25.97 -22.01
C PRO A 481 17.04 24.67 -22.44
N THR A 482 17.97 24.13 -21.63
CA THR A 482 18.65 22.87 -21.87
C THR A 482 17.87 21.66 -21.36
N ASN A 483 16.80 21.90 -20.58
CA ASN A 483 15.92 20.84 -20.14
C ASN A 483 15.25 20.16 -21.36
N PRO A 484 15.37 18.83 -21.51
CA PRO A 484 14.83 18.12 -22.67
C PRO A 484 13.30 18.17 -22.81
N VAL A 485 12.57 18.49 -21.74
CA VAL A 485 11.11 18.71 -21.79
C VAL A 485 10.72 20.19 -22.00
N ASN A 486 11.70 21.09 -22.18
CA ASN A 486 11.43 22.48 -22.50
C ASN A 486 10.78 22.62 -23.88
N ASN A 487 9.74 23.45 -23.96
CA ASN A 487 8.92 23.69 -25.15
C ASN A 487 8.28 22.41 -25.70
N LYS A 488 7.88 21.48 -24.82
CA LYS A 488 7.15 20.25 -25.19
C LYS A 488 5.69 20.28 -24.74
N CYS A 489 4.83 19.63 -25.51
CA CYS A 489 3.41 19.44 -25.16
C CYS A 489 3.26 18.31 -24.14
N TYR A 490 2.94 18.64 -22.88
CA TYR A 490 3.13 17.70 -21.77
C TYR A 490 1.88 16.89 -21.37
N GLY A 491 0.69 17.48 -21.45
CA GLY A 491 -0.56 16.85 -21.06
C GLY A 491 -1.73 17.80 -21.23
N ALA A 492 -2.94 17.39 -20.86
CA ALA A 492 -4.09 18.29 -20.79
C ALA A 492 -4.28 18.84 -19.37
N ASN A 493 -4.95 19.98 -19.27
CA ASN A 493 -5.45 20.46 -17.99
C ASN A 493 -6.97 20.30 -17.99
N SER A 494 -7.49 19.41 -17.14
CA SER A 494 -8.91 19.42 -16.84
C SER A 494 -9.18 20.52 -15.80
N ASN A 495 -9.50 21.73 -16.26
CA ASN A 495 -10.06 22.77 -15.40
C ASN A 495 -11.46 22.31 -14.95
N THR A 496 -11.53 21.51 -13.89
CA THR A 496 -12.79 21.31 -13.18
C THR A 496 -13.11 22.60 -12.43
N THR A 497 -14.34 23.07 -12.53
CA THR A 497 -14.82 24.41 -12.18
C THR A 497 -14.69 24.80 -10.69
N PHE A 498 -14.04 23.98 -9.86
CA PHE A 498 -14.00 24.12 -8.41
C PHE A 498 -12.57 24.18 -7.86
N GLY A 499 -11.86 25.28 -8.12
CA GLY A 499 -10.68 25.70 -7.32
C GLY A 499 -9.57 24.65 -7.10
N SER A 500 -9.55 23.58 -7.91
CA SER A 500 -8.66 22.45 -7.78
C SER A 500 -7.34 22.77 -8.46
N SER A 501 -6.24 22.34 -7.84
CA SER A 501 -4.91 22.38 -8.45
C SER A 501 -4.98 21.79 -9.87
N PRO A 502 -4.34 22.38 -10.89
CA PRO A 502 -4.32 21.82 -12.24
C PRO A 502 -3.86 20.36 -12.16
N GLN A 503 -4.75 19.45 -12.52
CA GLN A 503 -4.46 18.02 -12.52
C GLN A 503 -3.79 17.68 -13.84
N LEU A 504 -2.56 17.20 -13.74
CA LEU A 504 -1.85 16.59 -14.84
C LEU A 504 -2.57 15.30 -15.24
N GLY A 505 -3.27 15.34 -16.36
CA GLY A 505 -3.97 14.21 -16.93
C GLY A 505 -4.24 14.46 -18.40
N CYS A 506 -4.40 13.41 -19.17
CA CYS A 506 -4.63 13.54 -20.61
C CYS A 506 -6.11 13.49 -21.00
N TYR A 507 -6.97 13.37 -19.99
CA TYR A 507 -8.31 12.88 -20.16
C TYR A 507 -9.30 13.63 -19.28
N PRO A 508 -10.54 13.83 -19.76
CA PRO A 508 -11.57 14.44 -18.94
C PRO A 508 -11.93 13.49 -17.78
N ASN A 509 -12.13 14.06 -16.60
CA ASN A 509 -12.73 13.36 -15.46
C ASN A 509 -14.21 13.11 -15.70
#